data_AF-A0A4V0XD75-F1
#
_entry.id   AF-A0A4V0XD75-F1
#
_cell.length_a   1.000
_cell.length_b   1.000
_cell.length_c   1.000
_cell.angle_alpha   90.00
_cell.angle_beta   90.00
_cell.angle_gamma   90.00
#
_symmetry.space_group_name_H-M   'P 1'
#
loop_
_entity.id
_entity.type
_entity.pdbx_description
1 polymer ?
#
loop_
_entity_poly.entity_id
_entity_poly.type
_entity_poly.pdbx_seq_one_letter_code
_entity_poly.pdbx_strand_id
1 'polypeptide(L)'
;MLNFVINPRTCYDLPFFGADLVTLPNGHLLALDLQPVDRGDRLHTEAVWPELLTIFERWKQALPDGGPIPEEAQPYFSPGFLWTRIPLGAEGDALIDAVIRPAFQEYLQMYLKLEASASPVSAERSEQLLAGQKRYTRYRAEKDPARGMLSRFYGSEWTEAYIHDVLFDLESQSV
;
A
#
# COMPACT_ATOMS: atom_id res chain seq x y z
N MET A 1 -5.02 14.32 -4.24
CA MET A 1 -4.67 12.90 -4.12
C MET A 1 -3.45 12.80 -3.23
N LEU A 2 -3.41 11.82 -2.34
CA LEU A 2 -2.21 11.40 -1.64
C LEU A 2 -1.90 9.98 -2.08
N ASN A 3 -0.70 9.76 -2.60
CA ASN A 3 -0.09 8.45 -2.74
C ASN A 3 1.19 8.50 -1.89
N PHE A 4 1.27 7.64 -0.88
CA PHE A 4 2.41 7.57 0.01
C PHE A 4 2.79 6.11 0.22
N VAL A 5 4.00 5.77 -0.20
CA VAL A 5 4.52 4.40 -0.16
C VAL A 5 5.88 4.41 0.54
N ILE A 6 6.13 3.43 1.40
CA ILE A 6 7.46 3.16 1.95
C ILE A 6 7.93 1.83 1.39
N ASN A 7 9.01 1.89 0.59
CA ASN A 7 9.69 0.72 0.02
C ASN A 7 10.86 0.34 0.92
N PRO A 8 10.83 -0.82 1.62
CA PRO A 8 11.92 -1.23 2.48
C PRO A 8 13.12 -1.72 1.66
N ARG A 9 14.33 -1.55 2.19
CA ARG A 9 15.51 -2.22 1.63
C ARG A 9 15.39 -3.73 1.80
N THR A 10 15.83 -4.50 0.82
CA THR A 10 15.70 -5.96 0.81
C THR A 10 16.53 -6.68 1.88
N CYS A 11 17.48 -5.99 2.50
CA CYS A 11 18.20 -6.51 3.67
C CYS A 11 17.35 -6.53 4.95
N TYR A 12 16.11 -6.03 4.93
CA TYR A 12 15.16 -6.12 6.03
C TYR A 12 13.87 -6.80 5.56
N ASP A 13 13.36 -7.72 6.37
CA ASP A 13 12.12 -8.45 6.11
C ASP A 13 10.90 -7.63 6.55
N LEU A 14 10.63 -6.55 5.81
CA LEU A 14 9.54 -5.61 6.08
C LEU A 14 8.52 -5.62 4.94
N PRO A 15 7.21 -5.47 5.24
CA PRO A 15 6.20 -5.21 4.22
C PRO A 15 6.41 -3.83 3.58
N PHE A 16 5.69 -3.53 2.51
CA PHE A 16 5.53 -2.15 2.07
C PHE A 16 4.52 -1.43 2.96
N PHE A 17 4.74 -0.15 3.25
CA PHE A 17 3.65 0.71 3.70
C PHE A 17 2.97 1.31 2.48
N GLY A 18 1.66 1.20 2.36
CA GLY A 18 0.90 1.78 1.26
C GLY A 18 -0.29 2.57 1.75
N ALA A 19 -0.38 3.85 1.37
CA ALA A 19 -1.52 4.72 1.64
C ALA A 19 -1.90 5.53 0.40
N ASP A 20 -3.07 5.23 -0.13
CA ASP A 20 -3.68 5.88 -1.28
C ASP A 20 -4.99 6.54 -0.84
N LEU A 21 -5.03 7.88 -0.83
CA LEU A 21 -6.26 8.67 -0.65
C LEU A 21 -6.58 9.44 -1.92
N VAL A 22 -7.61 8.98 -2.63
CA VAL A 22 -8.03 9.55 -3.92
C VAL A 22 -9.39 10.20 -3.74
N THR A 23 -9.54 11.42 -4.23
CA THR A 23 -10.85 12.09 -4.32
C THR A 23 -11.28 12.09 -5.77
N LEU A 24 -12.42 11.47 -6.05
CA LEU A 24 -13.06 11.42 -7.35
C LEU A 24 -14.40 12.15 -7.30
N PRO A 25 -15.03 12.46 -8.44
CA PRO A 25 -16.34 13.13 -8.46
C PRO A 25 -17.45 12.38 -7.70
N ASN A 26 -17.28 11.08 -7.45
CA ASN A 26 -18.25 10.21 -6.78
C ASN A 26 -17.89 9.86 -5.33
N GLY A 27 -16.85 10.45 -4.74
CA GLY A 27 -16.45 10.18 -3.35
C GLY A 27 -14.94 10.16 -3.13
N HIS A 28 -14.56 9.93 -1.88
CA HIS A 28 -13.18 9.61 -1.52
C HIS A 28 -12.98 8.09 -1.47
N LEU A 29 -11.81 7.65 -1.90
CA LEU A 29 -11.36 6.27 -1.84
C LEU A 29 -10.11 6.24 -0.97
N LEU A 30 -10.08 5.32 -0.01
CA LEU A 30 -8.90 5.04 0.80
C LEU A 30 -8.50 3.58 0.62
N ALA A 31 -7.24 3.37 0.27
CA ALA A 31 -6.54 2.10 0.37
C ALA A 31 -5.35 2.29 1.32
N LEU A 32 -5.38 1.65 2.49
CA LEU A 32 -4.33 1.71 3.51
C LEU A 32 -3.93 0.31 3.96
N ASP A 33 -2.65 -0.03 3.88
CA ASP A 33 -2.17 -1.38 4.19
C ASP A 33 -0.68 -1.44 4.54
N LEU A 34 -0.30 -2.54 5.21
CA LEU A 34 1.07 -3.05 5.26
C LEU A 34 1.15 -4.23 4.27
N GLN A 35 1.48 -3.93 3.02
CA GLN A 35 1.37 -4.86 1.91
C GLN A 35 2.53 -5.86 1.93
N PRO A 36 2.26 -7.18 1.89
CA PRO A 36 3.32 -8.17 1.94
C PRO A 36 4.12 -8.19 0.62
N VAL A 37 5.43 -8.37 0.74
CA VAL A 37 6.34 -8.71 -0.37
C VAL A 37 5.96 -10.06 -0.98
N ASP A 38 5.61 -11.03 -0.11
CA ASP A 38 5.04 -12.31 -0.48
C ASP A 38 3.99 -12.74 0.56
N ARG A 39 2.72 -12.77 0.14
CA ARG A 39 1.60 -13.13 1.02
C ARG A 39 1.61 -14.61 1.43
N GLY A 40 2.22 -15.49 0.63
CA GLY A 40 2.30 -16.93 0.94
C GLY A 40 3.45 -17.28 1.89
N ASP A 41 4.36 -16.35 2.11
CA ASP A 41 5.54 -16.56 2.92
C ASP A 41 5.26 -16.31 4.40
N ARG A 42 5.09 -17.39 5.16
CA ARG A 42 4.77 -17.34 6.58
C ARG A 42 5.81 -16.57 7.43
N LEU A 43 7.10 -16.64 7.07
CA LEU A 43 8.16 -15.96 7.82
C LEU A 43 8.02 -14.43 7.73
N HIS A 44 7.64 -13.94 6.56
CA HIS A 44 7.48 -12.51 6.28
C HIS A 44 6.36 -11.83 7.10
N THR A 45 5.47 -12.62 7.69
CA THR A 45 4.06 -12.26 7.59
C THR A 45 3.30 -12.59 8.87
N GLU A 46 3.68 -13.68 9.56
CA GLU A 46 3.25 -13.96 10.94
C GLU A 46 3.67 -12.88 11.95
N ALA A 47 4.78 -12.20 11.73
CA ALA A 47 5.24 -11.10 12.59
C ALA A 47 4.38 -9.82 12.44
N VAL A 48 3.60 -9.72 11.35
CA VAL A 48 2.86 -8.51 10.98
C VAL A 48 1.37 -8.69 11.23
N TRP A 49 0.76 -9.79 10.76
CA TRP A 49 -0.70 -9.90 10.71
C TRP A 49 -1.45 -9.78 12.04
N PRO A 50 -1.00 -10.36 13.16
CA PRO A 50 -1.77 -10.31 14.40
C PRO A 50 -2.02 -8.87 14.89
N GLU A 51 -0.97 -8.03 14.87
CA GLU A 51 -1.08 -6.61 15.26
C GLU A 51 -1.84 -5.82 14.19
N LEU A 52 -1.58 -6.08 12.91
CA LEU A 52 -2.26 -5.40 11.80
C LEU A 52 -3.77 -5.65 11.80
N LEU A 53 -4.20 -6.89 12.02
CA LEU A 53 -5.61 -7.26 12.10
C LEU A 53 -6.30 -6.60 13.29
N THR A 54 -5.61 -6.50 14.43
CA THR A 54 -6.14 -5.80 15.61
C THR A 54 -6.43 -4.33 15.31
N ILE A 55 -5.53 -3.67 14.58
CA ILE A 55 -5.70 -2.27 14.14
C ILE A 55 -6.81 -2.18 13.09
N PHE A 56 -6.80 -3.07 12.09
CA PHE A 56 -7.81 -3.13 11.03
C PHE A 56 -9.22 -3.24 11.58
N GLU A 57 -9.50 -4.21 12.45
CA GLU A 57 -10.84 -4.43 13.01
C GLU A 57 -11.37 -3.21 13.77
N ARG A 58 -10.48 -2.49 14.48
CA ARG A 58 -10.85 -1.28 15.23
C ARG A 58 -11.37 -0.17 14.31
N TRP A 59 -10.75 0.03 13.16
CA TRP A 59 -11.09 1.12 12.25
C TRP A 59 -12.13 0.72 11.20
N LYS A 60 -12.10 -0.52 10.73
CA LYS A 60 -12.99 -1.01 9.67
C LYS A 60 -14.46 -0.92 10.06
N GLN A 61 -14.80 -1.17 11.33
CA GLN A 61 -16.18 -1.07 11.83
C GLN A 61 -16.81 0.33 11.67
N ALA A 62 -15.99 1.38 11.59
CA ALA A 62 -16.45 2.77 11.42
C ALA A 62 -16.50 3.20 9.94
N LEU A 63 -16.16 2.31 9.00
CA LEU A 63 -16.01 2.63 7.59
C LEU A 63 -16.85 1.70 6.71
N PRO A 64 -17.57 2.25 5.71
CA PRO A 64 -18.23 1.43 4.71
C PRO A 64 -17.22 0.60 3.92
N ASP A 65 -17.70 -0.46 3.26
CA ASP A 65 -16.87 -1.27 2.37
C ASP A 65 -16.48 -0.52 1.09
N GLY A 66 -15.25 -0.71 0.62
CA GLY A 66 -14.77 -0.10 -0.61
C GLY A 66 -15.25 -0.81 -1.89
N GLY A 67 -15.90 -1.96 -1.76
CA GLY A 67 -16.33 -2.81 -2.85
C GLY A 67 -15.29 -3.86 -3.25
N PRO A 68 -15.54 -4.62 -4.33
CA PRO A 68 -14.68 -5.73 -4.73
C PRO A 68 -13.28 -5.26 -5.13
N ILE A 69 -12.28 -6.05 -4.74
CA ILE A 69 -10.88 -5.90 -5.16
C ILE A 69 -10.63 -6.90 -6.30
N PRO A 70 -9.92 -6.53 -7.38
CA PRO A 70 -9.57 -7.45 -8.46
C PRO A 70 -8.84 -8.68 -7.92
N GLU A 71 -9.19 -9.87 -8.42
CA GLU A 71 -8.58 -11.14 -7.98
C GLU A 71 -7.05 -11.13 -8.17
N GLU A 72 -6.58 -10.57 -9.28
CA GLU A 72 -5.14 -10.40 -9.57
C GLU A 72 -4.41 -9.50 -8.57
N ALA A 73 -5.12 -8.64 -7.83
CA ALA A 73 -4.53 -7.74 -6.84
C ALA A 73 -4.42 -8.38 -5.45
N GLN A 74 -5.22 -9.41 -5.16
CA GLN A 74 -5.30 -10.03 -3.83
C GLN A 74 -3.96 -10.53 -3.27
N PRO A 75 -3.00 -11.04 -4.07
CA PRO A 75 -1.69 -11.44 -3.56
C PRO A 75 -0.88 -10.29 -2.95
N TYR A 76 -1.20 -9.04 -3.27
CA TYR A 76 -0.45 -7.85 -2.84
C TYR A 76 -1.10 -7.09 -1.69
N PHE A 77 -2.19 -7.62 -1.13
CA PHE A 77 -2.88 -7.04 0.02
C PHE A 77 -2.81 -7.97 1.22
N SER A 78 -2.63 -7.37 2.39
CA SER A 78 -2.75 -8.06 3.65
C SER A 78 -4.24 -8.30 3.99
N PRO A 79 -4.57 -9.19 4.93
CA PRO A 79 -5.91 -9.34 5.46
C PRO A 79 -6.34 -8.13 6.32
N GLY A 80 -5.40 -7.25 6.70
CA GLY A 80 -5.69 -5.95 7.32
C GLY A 80 -5.73 -4.81 6.31
N PHE A 81 -6.00 -5.08 5.04
CA PHE A 81 -6.15 -4.04 4.03
C PHE A 81 -7.41 -3.20 4.27
N LEU A 82 -7.21 -1.95 4.71
CA LEU A 82 -8.29 -1.00 4.94
C LEU A 82 -8.71 -0.34 3.61
N TRP A 83 -9.74 -0.93 3.00
CA TRP A 83 -10.36 -0.46 1.75
C TRP A 83 -11.74 0.13 2.00
N THR A 84 -11.92 1.41 1.67
CA THR A 84 -13.21 2.10 1.87
C THR A 84 -13.50 3.17 0.82
N ARG A 85 -14.80 3.43 0.61
CA ARG A 85 -15.34 4.53 -0.19
C ARG A 85 -16.28 5.36 0.68
N ILE A 86 -15.96 6.63 0.85
CA ILE A 86 -16.77 7.55 1.67
C ILE A 86 -17.32 8.71 0.81
N PRO A 87 -18.47 9.30 1.18
CA PRO A 87 -19.09 10.38 0.41
C PRO A 87 -18.23 11.65 0.41
N LEU A 88 -18.52 12.56 -0.52
CA LEU A 88 -17.99 13.94 -0.49
C LEU A 88 -18.77 14.79 0.53
N GLY A 89 -18.15 15.88 0.99
CA GLY A 89 -18.78 16.88 1.85
C GLY A 89 -18.68 16.54 3.33
N ALA A 90 -19.47 17.23 4.16
CA ALA A 90 -19.27 17.27 5.61
C ALA A 90 -19.26 15.89 6.31
N GLU A 91 -20.04 14.92 5.81
CA GLU A 91 -20.03 13.55 6.33
C GLU A 91 -18.69 12.85 6.04
N GLY A 92 -18.19 12.97 4.81
CA GLY A 92 -16.89 12.45 4.42
C GLY A 92 -15.74 13.13 5.17
N ASP A 93 -15.79 14.45 5.29
CA ASP A 93 -14.79 15.24 6.02
C ASP A 93 -14.72 14.81 7.50
N ALA A 94 -15.87 14.58 8.13
CA ALA A 94 -15.94 14.07 9.50
C ALA A 94 -15.32 12.67 9.64
N LEU A 95 -15.58 11.76 8.68
CA LEU A 95 -14.94 10.44 8.65
C LEU A 95 -13.42 10.54 8.41
N ILE A 96 -12.98 11.49 7.57
CA ILE A 96 -11.55 11.71 7.32
C ILE A 96 -10.85 12.09 8.63
N ASP A 97 -11.39 13.05 9.37
CA ASP A 97 -10.74 13.55 10.58
C ASP A 97 -10.89 12.61 11.78
N ALA A 98 -12.05 12.00 11.96
CA ALA A 98 -12.33 11.15 13.13
C ALA A 98 -11.83 9.70 12.98
N VAL A 99 -11.67 9.21 11.75
CA VAL A 99 -11.40 7.78 11.48
C VAL A 99 -10.17 7.59 10.60
N ILE A 100 -10.15 8.16 9.39
CA ILE A 100 -9.09 7.87 8.41
C ILE A 100 -7.74 8.40 8.86
N ARG A 101 -7.67 9.65 9.36
CA ARG A 101 -6.43 10.25 9.82
C ARG A 101 -5.84 9.49 11.02
N PRO A 102 -6.60 9.17 12.09
CA PRO A 102 -6.12 8.29 13.16
C PRO A 102 -5.72 6.90 12.69
N ALA A 103 -6.48 6.27 11.78
CA ALA A 103 -6.13 4.96 11.22
C ALA A 103 -4.80 5.00 10.47
N PHE A 104 -4.59 6.01 9.62
CA PHE A 104 -3.32 6.24 8.93
C PHE A 104 -2.16 6.37 9.92
N GLN A 105 -2.34 7.16 10.98
CA GLN A 105 -1.32 7.33 12.03
C GLN A 105 -1.00 6.02 12.73
N GLU A 106 -2.01 5.19 13.05
CA GLU A 106 -1.79 3.92 13.74
C GLU A 106 -1.10 2.87 12.85
N TYR A 107 -1.47 2.77 11.56
CA TYR A 107 -0.77 1.91 10.60
C TYR A 107 0.69 2.37 10.43
N LEU A 108 0.93 3.67 10.32
CA LEU A 108 2.28 4.21 10.18
C LEU A 108 3.10 3.98 11.44
N GLN A 109 2.52 4.19 12.62
CA GLN A 109 3.16 3.92 13.91
C GLN A 109 3.55 2.45 14.05
N MET A 110 2.67 1.54 13.63
CA MET A 110 2.96 0.11 13.57
C MET A 110 4.12 -0.19 12.62
N TYR A 111 4.11 0.39 11.41
CA TYR A 111 5.21 0.22 10.45
C TYR A 111 6.55 0.69 11.03
N LEU A 112 6.59 1.86 11.66
CA LEU A 112 7.79 2.41 12.29
C LEU A 112 8.28 1.54 13.46
N LYS A 113 7.38 0.90 14.19
CA LYS A 113 7.73 -0.08 15.23
C LYS A 113 8.38 -1.33 14.63
N LEU A 114 7.84 -1.84 13.51
CA LEU A 114 8.46 -2.96 12.79
C LEU A 114 9.86 -2.59 12.31
N GLU A 115 10.01 -1.41 11.67
CA GLU A 115 11.29 -0.90 11.19
C GLU A 115 12.32 -0.75 12.32
N ALA A 116 11.94 -0.16 13.44
CA ALA A 116 12.82 0.00 14.60
C ALA A 116 13.27 -1.34 15.23
N SER A 117 12.50 -2.42 15.02
CA SER A 117 12.82 -3.77 15.49
C SER A 117 13.47 -4.66 14.43
N ALA A 118 13.56 -4.19 13.19
CA ALA A 118 14.03 -4.98 12.07
C ALA A 118 15.53 -5.27 12.19
N SER A 119 15.89 -6.53 11.99
CA SER A 119 17.29 -6.96 11.92
C SER A 119 17.66 -7.34 10.49
N PRO A 120 18.93 -7.15 10.07
CA PRO A 120 19.37 -7.60 8.77
C PRO A 120 19.12 -9.10 8.57
N VAL A 121 18.63 -9.46 7.39
CA VAL A 121 18.43 -10.87 7.00
C VAL A 121 19.67 -11.44 6.29
N SER A 122 19.67 -12.75 6.07
CA SER A 122 20.71 -13.40 5.27
C SER A 122 20.67 -12.94 3.81
N ALA A 123 21.77 -13.13 3.08
CA ALA A 123 21.84 -12.78 1.67
C ALA A 123 20.78 -13.53 0.84
N GLU A 124 20.59 -14.83 1.11
CA GLU A 124 19.59 -15.67 0.43
C GLU A 124 18.17 -15.15 0.69
N ARG A 125 17.90 -14.70 1.92
CA ARG A 125 16.60 -14.11 2.27
C ARG A 125 16.39 -12.76 1.57
N SER A 126 17.41 -11.92 1.51
CA SER A 126 17.37 -10.65 0.78
C SER A 126 17.09 -10.84 -0.71
N GLU A 127 17.63 -11.88 -1.35
CA GLU A 127 17.35 -12.20 -2.75
C GLU A 127 15.89 -12.60 -2.98
N GLN A 128 15.30 -13.39 -2.06
CA GLN A 128 13.88 -13.74 -2.11
C GLN A 128 12.99 -12.51 -1.97
N LEU A 129 13.31 -11.63 -1.03
CA LEU A 129 12.61 -10.37 -0.82
C LEU A 129 12.71 -9.48 -2.06
N LEU A 130 13.88 -9.33 -2.66
CA LEU A 130 14.08 -8.58 -3.90
C LEU A 130 13.19 -9.14 -5.03
N ALA A 131 13.13 -10.46 -5.18
CA ALA A 131 12.29 -11.09 -6.19
C ALA A 131 10.79 -10.79 -5.95
N GLY A 132 10.33 -10.80 -4.70
CA GLY A 132 8.96 -10.41 -4.36
C GLY A 132 8.69 -8.93 -4.62
N GLN A 133 9.62 -8.04 -4.22
CA GLN A 133 9.48 -6.61 -4.46
C GLN A 133 9.40 -6.29 -5.95
N LYS A 134 10.18 -6.97 -6.80
CA LYS A 134 10.10 -6.84 -8.26
C LYS A 134 8.73 -7.28 -8.81
N ARG A 135 8.17 -8.39 -8.30
CA ARG A 135 6.81 -8.84 -8.70
C ARG A 135 5.76 -7.79 -8.35
N TYR A 136 5.78 -7.30 -7.11
CA TYR A 136 4.87 -6.24 -6.65
C TYR A 136 5.00 -4.97 -7.49
N THR A 137 6.23 -4.50 -7.69
CA THR A 137 6.54 -3.26 -8.41
C THR A 137 6.08 -3.34 -9.87
N ARG A 138 6.35 -4.47 -10.54
CA ARG A 138 5.88 -4.71 -11.92
C ARG A 138 4.36 -4.70 -12.00
N TYR A 139 3.68 -5.39 -11.08
CA TYR A 139 2.23 -5.40 -11.04
C TYR A 139 1.65 -4.00 -10.86
N ARG A 140 2.16 -3.23 -9.89
CA ARG A 140 1.73 -1.85 -9.66
C ARG A 140 1.99 -0.97 -10.87
N ALA A 141 3.16 -1.06 -11.49
CA ALA A 141 3.48 -0.31 -12.70
C ALA A 141 2.52 -0.66 -13.85
N GLU A 142 2.24 -1.94 -14.10
CA GLU A 142 1.33 -2.38 -15.16
C GLU A 142 -0.14 -2.04 -14.88
N LYS A 143 -0.56 -2.01 -13.63
CA LYS A 143 -1.99 -1.90 -13.23
C LYS A 143 -2.32 -0.62 -12.46
N ASP A 144 -1.43 0.36 -12.44
CA ASP A 144 -1.62 1.57 -11.63
C ASP A 144 -2.96 2.26 -11.99
N PRO A 145 -3.89 2.39 -11.02
CA PRO A 145 -5.20 2.96 -11.29
C PRO A 145 -5.15 4.46 -11.61
N ALA A 146 -4.07 5.16 -11.23
CA ALA A 146 -3.85 6.55 -11.56
C ALA A 146 -3.40 6.75 -13.01
N ARG A 147 -2.90 5.72 -13.72
CA ARG A 147 -2.45 5.84 -15.13
C ARG A 147 -3.45 6.58 -16.01
N GLY A 148 -4.73 6.21 -15.94
CA GLY A 148 -5.77 6.84 -16.75
C GLY A 148 -6.01 8.32 -16.40
N MET A 149 -5.89 8.67 -15.12
CA MET A 149 -5.99 10.05 -14.64
C MET A 149 -4.76 10.86 -15.05
N LEU A 150 -3.57 10.34 -14.81
CA LEU A 150 -2.28 10.97 -15.15
C LEU A 150 -2.16 11.20 -16.66
N SER A 151 -2.52 10.21 -17.48
CA SER A 151 -2.51 10.33 -18.94
C SER A 151 -3.41 11.45 -19.45
N ARG A 152 -4.56 11.68 -18.80
CA ARG A 152 -5.47 12.77 -19.15
C ARG A 152 -4.94 14.14 -18.77
N PHE A 153 -4.20 14.26 -17.68
CA PHE A 153 -3.65 15.54 -17.22
C PHE A 153 -2.32 15.89 -17.88
N TYR A 154 -1.45 14.90 -18.13
CA TYR A 154 -0.05 15.14 -18.47
C TYR A 154 0.42 14.42 -19.75
N GLY A 155 -0.45 13.62 -20.38
CA GLY A 155 -0.11 12.85 -21.56
C GLY A 155 0.51 11.49 -21.25
N SER A 156 0.49 10.58 -22.22
CA SER A 156 0.90 9.19 -22.05
C SER A 156 2.40 9.03 -21.80
N GLU A 157 3.24 9.76 -22.53
CA GLU A 157 4.70 9.68 -22.39
C GLU A 157 5.16 10.08 -21.00
N TRP A 158 4.68 11.23 -20.51
CA TRP A 158 4.96 11.68 -19.14
C TRP A 158 4.46 10.67 -18.10
N THR A 159 3.28 10.08 -18.33
CA THR A 159 2.68 9.13 -17.40
C THR A 159 3.49 7.85 -17.27
N GLU A 160 3.93 7.26 -18.39
CA GLU A 160 4.75 6.04 -18.32
C GLU A 160 6.11 6.33 -17.68
N ALA A 161 6.75 7.47 -18.01
CA ALA A 161 7.99 7.87 -17.34
C ALA A 161 7.78 8.04 -15.83
N TYR A 162 6.71 8.71 -15.40
CA TYR A 162 6.42 8.90 -13.98
C TYR A 162 6.14 7.58 -13.24
N ILE A 163 5.38 6.67 -13.86
CA ILE A 163 5.08 5.36 -13.28
C ILE A 163 6.36 4.51 -13.13
N HIS A 164 7.17 4.42 -14.19
CA HIS A 164 8.30 3.50 -14.25
C HIS A 164 9.61 4.06 -13.67
N ASP A 165 9.79 5.38 -13.64
CA ASP A 165 11.05 6.00 -13.19
C ASP A 165 10.93 6.68 -11.82
N VAL A 166 9.71 6.88 -11.30
CA VAL A 166 9.48 7.55 -10.01
C VAL A 166 8.66 6.70 -9.04
N LEU A 167 7.47 6.24 -9.44
CA LEU A 167 6.60 5.50 -8.53
C LEU A 167 7.09 4.07 -8.29
N PHE A 168 7.60 3.42 -9.34
CA PHE A 168 7.93 1.99 -9.35
C PHE A 168 9.27 1.74 -10.07
N ASP A 169 10.33 2.35 -9.54
CA ASP A 169 11.66 2.46 -10.16
C ASP A 169 12.60 1.27 -9.91
N LEU A 170 12.16 0.22 -9.21
CA LEU A 170 13.03 -0.89 -8.83
C LEU A 170 13.65 -1.66 -10.02
N GLU A 171 13.02 -1.63 -11.19
CA GLU A 171 13.58 -2.23 -12.41
C GLU A 171 14.54 -1.28 -13.16
N SER A 172 14.41 0.04 -12.99
CA SER A 172 15.27 1.04 -13.62
C SER A 172 16.51 1.37 -12.78
N GLN A 173 16.46 1.12 -11.46
CA GLN A 173 17.62 1.14 -10.60
C GLN A 173 18.59 0.01 -10.98
N SER A 174 19.60 0.37 -11.77
CA SER A 174 20.74 -0.50 -12.07
C SER A 174 21.41 -0.91 -10.76
N VAL A 175 21.62 -2.21 -10.55
CA VAL A 175 22.39 -2.77 -9.42
C VAL A 175 23.84 -2.29 -9.48
#